data_AF-A0A7S3CC51-F1
#
_entry.id   AF-A0A7S3CC51-F1
#
_cell.length_a   1.000
_cell.length_b   1.000
_cell.length_c   1.000
_cell.angle_alpha   90.00
_cell.angle_beta   90.00
_cell.angle_gamma   90.00
#
_symmetry.space_group_name_H-M   'P 1'
#
loop_
_entity.id
_entity.type
_entity.pdbx_description
1 polymer ?
#
loop_
_entity_poly.entity_id
_entity_poly.type
_entity_poly.pdbx_seq_one_letter_code
_entity_poly.pdbx_strand_id
1 'polypeptide(L)'
;GGGAPRQILNQREMFSRLQNFCADEASPPEIQISENYGRDGADEIYEMSKQLGLYCKSYGKGKKSVVVVSKVPLPNYRPEFDRIDLEFELSLSERQQDLVEDALHATSGLSLRQGGAGPQHVTHGDRRGGDRRDEKPRSGWSGFSEEFIESENKRLKTAQDEQLSSDRVRKMIAFREKLPAYSKREELLRQIEESQVLVISGETGCGKTTQVPQFILEDAIGKNKGFHCNIICTQPRRISAISVSDRVASERGERLGQSVGYQIRLDTKRSKDTKLLFCTTGVLLRKLVREPELEGVSHIIVDEIHERGMNEDFLLIILRDLLPRRPDLRVILMSATLNAESFSQYFGGANMMHIPGFTFPVEQTFLEDILESSRYRVQGKQAG
;
A
#
# COMPACT_ATOMS: atom_id res chain seq x y z
N GLY A 1 3.23 -31.75 -2.66
CA GLY A 1 1.99 -30.99 -2.96
C GLY A 1 0.82 -31.94 -3.18
N GLY A 2 0.13 -32.34 -2.11
CA GLY A 2 -1.06 -33.21 -2.16
C GLY A 2 -2.31 -32.41 -1.84
N GLY A 3 -3.09 -32.03 -2.87
CA GLY A 3 -4.38 -31.36 -2.68
C GLY A 3 -5.51 -32.19 -3.27
N ALA A 4 -6.65 -32.22 -2.58
CA ALA A 4 -7.80 -33.07 -2.88
C ALA A 4 -8.29 -32.93 -4.33
N PRO A 5 -8.73 -34.04 -4.97
CA PRO A 5 -9.27 -34.03 -6.33
C PRO A 5 -10.56 -33.20 -6.41
N ARG A 6 -10.82 -32.62 -7.60
CA ARG A 6 -12.04 -31.84 -7.87
C ARG A 6 -13.25 -32.76 -7.75
N GLN A 7 -14.25 -32.34 -6.99
CA GLN A 7 -15.52 -33.05 -6.82
C GLN A 7 -16.60 -32.44 -7.72
N ILE A 8 -17.57 -33.25 -8.13
CA ILE A 8 -18.77 -32.80 -8.84
C ILE A 8 -19.80 -32.39 -7.79
N LEU A 9 -20.36 -31.19 -7.93
CA LEU A 9 -21.37 -30.68 -7.00
C LEU A 9 -22.72 -31.37 -7.26
N ASN A 10 -23.29 -32.02 -6.25
CA ASN A 10 -24.67 -32.49 -6.28
C ASN A 10 -25.62 -31.36 -5.85
N GLN A 11 -26.21 -30.68 -6.82
CA GLN A 11 -27.01 -29.47 -6.57
C GLN A 11 -28.21 -29.71 -5.64
N ARG A 12 -28.92 -30.84 -5.77
CA ARG A 12 -30.11 -31.13 -4.93
C ARG A 12 -29.74 -31.34 -3.47
N GLU A 13 -28.65 -32.05 -3.23
CA GLU A 13 -28.15 -32.34 -1.89
C GLU A 13 -27.60 -31.07 -1.23
N MET A 14 -26.82 -30.27 -1.99
CA MET A 14 -26.30 -29.01 -1.49
C MET A 14 -27.43 -28.01 -1.18
N PHE A 15 -28.42 -27.90 -2.06
CA PHE A 15 -29.57 -27.03 -1.82
C PHE A 15 -30.35 -27.43 -0.56
N SER A 16 -30.60 -28.73 -0.36
CA SER A 16 -31.24 -29.24 0.86
C SER A 16 -30.40 -28.95 2.11
N ARG A 17 -29.07 -29.09 2.03
CA ARG A 17 -28.14 -28.74 3.11
C ARG A 17 -28.22 -27.25 3.48
N LEU A 18 -28.25 -26.36 2.48
CA LEU A 18 -28.38 -24.91 2.69
C LEU A 18 -29.76 -24.53 3.24
N GLN A 19 -30.83 -25.20 2.78
CA GLN A 19 -32.19 -24.97 3.25
C GLN A 19 -32.34 -25.36 4.73
N ASN A 20 -31.81 -26.53 5.12
CA ASN A 20 -31.80 -26.97 6.52
C ASN A 20 -30.98 -26.01 7.40
N PHE A 21 -29.81 -25.57 6.92
CA PHE A 21 -29.01 -24.56 7.61
C PHE A 21 -29.78 -23.23 7.82
N CYS A 22 -30.50 -22.78 6.79
CA CYS A 22 -31.31 -21.57 6.87
C CYS A 22 -32.43 -21.69 7.92
N ALA A 23 -33.10 -22.83 7.99
CA ALA A 23 -34.25 -23.07 8.87
C ALA A 23 -33.87 -23.39 10.33
N ASP A 24 -32.66 -23.91 10.56
CA ASP A 24 -32.22 -24.30 11.91
C ASP A 24 -31.68 -23.08 12.70
N GLU A 25 -32.48 -22.51 13.59
CA GLU A 25 -32.09 -21.38 14.44
C GLU A 25 -31.00 -21.74 15.47
N ALA A 26 -30.79 -23.02 15.79
CA ALA A 26 -29.76 -23.47 16.73
C ALA A 26 -28.38 -23.69 16.06
N SER A 27 -28.31 -23.65 14.72
CA SER A 27 -27.06 -23.79 13.98
C SER A 27 -26.15 -22.54 14.14
N PRO A 28 -24.82 -22.70 13.99
CA PRO A 28 -23.89 -21.56 13.99
C PRO A 28 -24.26 -20.51 12.93
N PRO A 29 -23.81 -19.26 13.06
CA PRO A 29 -24.20 -18.18 12.14
C PRO A 29 -23.67 -18.39 10.69
N GLU A 30 -22.76 -19.34 10.51
CA GLU A 30 -22.14 -19.66 9.23
C GLU A 30 -21.75 -21.13 9.13
N ILE A 31 -21.62 -21.60 7.89
CA ILE A 31 -21.07 -22.91 7.54
C ILE A 31 -19.94 -22.75 6.52
N GLN A 32 -18.97 -23.65 6.61
CA GLN A 32 -17.82 -23.70 5.70
C GLN A 32 -17.93 -24.95 4.82
N ILE A 33 -17.83 -24.73 3.51
CA ILE A 33 -17.81 -25.77 2.47
C ILE A 33 -16.36 -25.85 2.00
N SER A 34 -15.67 -26.89 2.46
CA SER A 34 -14.24 -27.13 2.20
C SER A 34 -14.01 -28.07 1.00
N GLU A 35 -15.09 -28.64 0.48
CA GLU A 35 -15.13 -29.50 -0.68
C GLU A 35 -14.71 -28.72 -1.95
N ASN A 36 -13.79 -29.29 -2.73
CA ASN A 36 -13.23 -28.64 -3.90
C ASN A 36 -14.15 -28.81 -5.13
N TYR A 37 -15.15 -27.95 -5.29
CA TYR A 37 -16.05 -27.94 -6.46
C TYR A 37 -15.55 -27.08 -7.64
N GLY A 38 -14.44 -26.35 -7.45
CA GLY A 38 -13.94 -25.38 -8.43
C GLY A 38 -14.82 -24.13 -8.51
N ARG A 39 -14.49 -23.24 -9.46
CA ARG A 39 -15.19 -21.95 -9.63
C ARG A 39 -16.67 -22.14 -9.97
N ASP A 40 -16.97 -23.02 -10.92
CA ASP A 40 -18.34 -23.26 -11.39
C ASP A 40 -19.26 -23.73 -10.24
N GLY A 41 -18.79 -24.63 -9.38
CA GLY A 41 -19.57 -25.08 -8.22
C GLY A 41 -19.69 -24.03 -7.12
N ALA A 42 -18.69 -23.17 -6.95
CA ALA A 42 -18.78 -22.04 -6.02
C ALA A 42 -19.83 -21.00 -6.48
N ASP A 43 -19.92 -20.76 -7.79
CA ASP A 43 -20.91 -19.87 -8.39
C ASP A 43 -22.34 -20.45 -8.23
N GLU A 44 -22.51 -21.77 -8.39
CA GLU A 44 -23.79 -22.45 -8.13
C GLU A 44 -24.21 -22.34 -6.66
N ILE A 45 -23.30 -22.57 -5.72
CA ILE A 45 -23.55 -22.41 -4.27
C ILE A 45 -23.93 -20.96 -3.95
N TYR A 46 -23.29 -19.99 -4.60
CA TYR A 46 -23.60 -18.58 -4.43
C TYR A 46 -25.04 -18.26 -4.85
N GLU A 47 -25.49 -18.72 -6.02
CA GLU A 47 -26.85 -18.50 -6.48
C GLU A 47 -27.90 -19.20 -5.61
N MET A 48 -27.63 -20.44 -5.16
CA MET A 48 -28.52 -21.14 -4.21
C MET A 48 -28.63 -20.41 -2.87
N SER A 49 -27.51 -19.92 -2.34
CA SER A 49 -27.47 -19.16 -1.09
C SER A 49 -28.28 -17.87 -1.20
N LYS A 50 -28.15 -17.18 -2.33
CA LYS A 50 -28.89 -15.95 -2.62
C LYS A 50 -30.40 -16.20 -2.71
N GLN A 51 -30.84 -17.31 -3.30
CA GLN A 51 -32.26 -17.70 -3.33
C GLN A 51 -32.85 -17.92 -1.93
N LEU A 52 -32.02 -18.37 -0.99
CA LEU A 52 -32.40 -18.59 0.40
C LEU A 52 -32.19 -17.36 1.30
N GLY A 53 -31.78 -16.22 0.74
CA GLY A 53 -31.52 -14.99 1.50
C GLY A 53 -30.24 -15.01 2.34
N LEU A 54 -29.31 -15.94 2.06
CA LEU A 54 -28.05 -16.09 2.77
C LEU A 54 -26.91 -15.33 2.08
N TYR A 55 -25.92 -14.91 2.87
CA TYR A 55 -24.68 -14.33 2.37
C TYR A 55 -23.70 -15.45 2.02
N CYS A 56 -23.05 -15.37 0.86
CA CYS A 56 -22.07 -16.36 0.41
C CYS A 56 -20.79 -15.69 -0.10
N LYS A 57 -19.63 -16.21 0.32
CA LYS A 57 -18.32 -15.72 -0.13
C LYS A 57 -17.26 -16.81 -0.10
N SER A 58 -16.38 -16.80 -1.10
CA SER A 58 -15.22 -17.69 -1.14
C SER A 58 -13.99 -17.03 -0.48
N TYR A 59 -13.28 -17.79 0.35
CA TYR A 59 -12.01 -17.41 0.98
C TYR A 59 -10.90 -18.41 0.62
N GLY A 60 -9.62 -18.01 0.73
CA GLY A 60 -8.48 -18.85 0.33
C GLY A 60 -8.24 -18.88 -1.18
N LYS A 61 -7.27 -19.69 -1.65
CA LYS A 61 -6.86 -19.78 -3.06
C LYS A 61 -6.57 -21.21 -3.53
N GLY A 62 -6.86 -21.49 -4.79
CA GLY A 62 -6.55 -22.75 -5.46
C GLY A 62 -7.24 -23.94 -4.81
N LYS A 63 -6.51 -25.03 -4.56
CA LYS A 63 -7.05 -26.25 -3.92
C LYS A 63 -7.40 -26.08 -2.43
N LYS A 64 -7.15 -24.91 -1.84
CA LYS A 64 -7.49 -24.54 -0.46
C LYS A 64 -8.61 -23.47 -0.41
N SER A 65 -9.34 -23.24 -1.50
CA SER A 65 -10.49 -22.34 -1.47
C SER A 65 -11.62 -22.96 -0.66
N VAL A 66 -12.21 -22.17 0.24
CA VAL A 66 -13.35 -22.55 1.08
C VAL A 66 -14.51 -21.60 0.75
N VAL A 67 -15.69 -22.14 0.49
CA VAL A 67 -16.91 -21.33 0.32
C VAL A 67 -17.59 -21.22 1.68
N VAL A 68 -17.87 -20.01 2.13
CA VAL A 68 -18.54 -19.75 3.41
C VAL A 68 -19.92 -19.18 3.14
N VAL A 69 -20.93 -19.77 3.76
CA VAL A 69 -22.33 -19.32 3.69
C VAL A 69 -22.78 -18.91 5.08
N SER A 70 -23.42 -17.75 5.22
CA SER A 70 -23.79 -17.16 6.51
C SER A 70 -25.16 -16.49 6.48
N LYS A 71 -25.83 -16.51 7.63
CA LYS A 71 -27.07 -15.76 7.90
C LYS A 71 -26.82 -14.27 8.10
N VAL A 72 -25.57 -13.88 8.34
CA VAL A 72 -25.14 -12.49 8.57
C VAL A 72 -24.13 -12.05 7.51
N PRO A 73 -23.98 -10.73 7.27
CA PRO A 73 -23.02 -10.22 6.29
C PRO A 73 -21.59 -10.71 6.53
N LEU A 74 -20.97 -11.24 5.47
CA LEU A 74 -19.61 -11.78 5.52
C LEU A 74 -18.55 -10.70 5.27
N PRO A 75 -17.46 -10.65 6.05
CA PRO A 75 -16.39 -9.67 5.89
C PRO A 75 -15.59 -9.90 4.60
N ASN A 76 -14.95 -8.86 4.07
CA ASN A 76 -14.16 -8.99 2.84
C ASN A 76 -12.87 -9.80 2.99
N TYR A 77 -12.37 -9.98 4.21
CA TYR A 77 -11.12 -10.67 4.50
C TYR A 77 -11.24 -11.49 5.80
N ARG A 78 -10.59 -12.66 5.83
CA ARG A 78 -10.58 -13.59 6.96
C ARG A 78 -9.21 -14.26 7.11
N PRO A 79 -8.43 -13.90 8.13
CA PRO A 79 -7.05 -14.37 8.30
C PRO A 79 -6.92 -15.88 8.54
N GLU A 80 -7.96 -16.52 9.09
CA GLU A 80 -8.00 -17.97 9.33
C GLU A 80 -7.91 -18.81 8.03
N PHE A 81 -8.37 -18.24 6.90
CA PHE A 81 -8.28 -18.86 5.57
C PHE A 81 -7.03 -18.45 4.78
N ASP A 82 -6.17 -17.62 5.39
CA ASP A 82 -4.92 -17.12 4.81
C ASP A 82 -3.70 -17.88 5.39
N ARG A 83 -3.92 -19.03 6.06
CA ARG A 83 -2.85 -19.87 6.62
C ARG A 83 -1.92 -20.37 5.51
N ILE A 84 -0.78 -19.71 5.43
CA ILE A 84 0.41 -20.18 4.74
C ILE A 84 1.01 -21.27 5.64
N ASP A 85 1.18 -22.47 5.11
CA ASP A 85 2.10 -23.44 5.72
C ASP A 85 3.49 -22.80 5.61
N LEU A 86 3.96 -22.19 6.70
CA LEU A 86 5.28 -21.57 6.83
C LEU A 86 6.33 -22.66 7.06
N GLU A 87 6.40 -23.62 6.14
CA GLU A 87 7.56 -24.49 5.99
C GLU A 87 8.19 -24.17 4.64
N PHE A 88 8.80 -22.99 4.56
CA PHE A 88 9.80 -22.71 3.54
C PHE A 88 11.06 -22.30 4.27
N GLU A 89 11.98 -23.25 4.36
CA GLU A 89 13.38 -22.96 4.64
C GLU A 89 13.88 -22.08 3.49
N LEU A 90 14.12 -20.80 3.77
CA LEU A 90 14.72 -19.87 2.81
C LEU A 90 16.19 -20.24 2.67
N SER A 91 16.52 -21.11 1.72
CA SER A 91 17.91 -21.31 1.31
C SER A 91 18.32 -20.18 0.35
N LEU A 92 19.32 -19.41 0.74
CA LEU A 92 20.03 -18.51 -0.17
C LEU A 92 21.03 -19.35 -0.96
N SER A 93 21.18 -19.07 -2.26
CA SER A 93 22.32 -19.61 -3.00
C SER A 93 23.63 -18.98 -2.49
N GLU A 94 24.76 -19.69 -2.62
CA GLU A 94 26.10 -19.17 -2.22
C GLU A 94 26.34 -17.76 -2.77
N ARG A 95 26.04 -17.55 -4.06
CA ARG A 95 26.17 -16.23 -4.71
C ARG A 95 25.31 -15.13 -4.07
N GLN A 96 24.15 -15.46 -3.50
CA GLN A 96 23.31 -14.51 -2.80
C GLN A 96 23.79 -14.26 -1.36
N GLN A 97 24.42 -15.25 -0.73
CA GLN A 97 25.08 -15.06 0.58
C GLN A 97 26.26 -14.12 0.44
N ASP A 98 27.12 -14.33 -0.57
CA ASP A 98 28.29 -13.48 -0.85
C ASP A 98 27.88 -12.01 -1.08
N LEU A 99 26.83 -11.76 -1.88
CA LEU A 99 26.34 -10.40 -2.15
C LEU A 99 25.79 -9.70 -0.89
N VAL A 100 25.19 -10.48 0.02
CA VAL A 100 24.68 -9.95 1.29
C VAL A 100 25.82 -9.68 2.26
N GLU A 101 26.81 -10.57 2.35
CA GLU A 101 28.01 -10.36 3.14
C GLU A 101 28.81 -9.14 2.66
N ASP A 102 29.04 -9.00 1.36
CA ASP A 102 29.73 -7.84 0.77
C ASP A 102 29.03 -6.52 1.12
N ALA A 103 27.69 -6.49 1.07
CA ALA A 103 26.90 -5.32 1.42
C ALA A 103 26.94 -4.99 2.93
N LEU A 104 26.99 -6.01 3.79
CA LEU A 104 27.15 -5.86 5.24
C LEU A 104 28.57 -5.40 5.62
N HIS A 105 29.59 -5.85 4.89
CA HIS A 105 30.97 -5.41 5.07
C HIS A 105 31.20 -3.97 4.59
N ALA A 106 30.54 -3.57 3.50
CA ALA A 106 30.60 -2.18 3.01
C ALA A 106 29.97 -1.16 3.99
N THR A 107 28.97 -1.59 4.76
CA THR A 107 28.27 -0.72 5.73
C THR A 107 28.95 -0.66 7.10
N SER A 108 29.73 -1.68 7.47
CA SER A 108 30.49 -1.71 8.73
C SER A 108 31.78 -0.88 8.71
N GLY A 109 32.28 -0.48 7.53
CA GLY A 109 33.49 0.35 7.37
C GLY A 109 33.31 1.86 7.57
N LEU A 110 32.09 2.36 7.77
CA LEU A 110 31.80 3.81 7.90
C LEU A 110 31.82 4.34 9.34
N SER A 111 32.14 3.49 10.33
CA SER A 111 32.18 3.87 11.74
C SER A 111 33.60 3.75 12.30
N LEU A 112 34.49 4.69 11.95
CA LEU A 112 35.69 5.10 12.72
C LEU A 112 36.67 5.86 11.80
N ARG A 113 36.54 7.19 11.71
CA ARG A 113 37.68 8.09 11.46
C ARG A 113 37.30 9.55 11.78
N GLN A 114 37.57 9.95 13.02
CA GLN A 114 37.79 11.34 13.40
C GLN A 114 39.21 11.76 12.98
N GLY A 115 39.34 13.00 12.48
CA GLY A 115 40.55 13.81 12.67
C GLY A 115 41.53 13.90 11.49
N GLY A 116 41.52 15.06 10.82
CA GLY A 116 42.70 15.86 10.45
C GLY A 116 43.69 15.34 9.38
N ALA A 117 43.66 15.98 8.20
CA ALA A 117 44.78 16.50 7.41
C ALA A 117 44.47 16.47 5.89
N GLY A 118 44.60 17.62 5.23
CA GLY A 118 44.60 17.71 3.76
C GLY A 118 45.95 17.29 3.14
N PRO A 119 46.14 17.50 1.83
CA PRO A 119 45.93 16.46 0.82
C PRO A 119 47.25 15.98 0.20
N GLN A 120 47.29 14.74 -0.31
CA GLN A 120 48.35 14.31 -1.24
C GLN A 120 47.79 13.59 -2.46
N HIS A 121 48.20 14.14 -3.59
CA HIS A 121 48.21 13.60 -4.94
C HIS A 121 48.57 12.12 -4.99
N VAL A 122 47.77 11.33 -5.72
CA VAL A 122 48.25 10.11 -6.36
C VAL A 122 47.80 10.15 -7.82
N THR A 123 48.79 10.30 -8.69
CA THR A 123 48.68 10.26 -10.15
C THR A 123 48.75 8.82 -10.65
N HIS A 124 47.74 8.36 -11.39
CA HIS A 124 47.79 7.31 -12.42
C HIS A 124 46.47 7.41 -13.19
N GLY A 125 46.37 7.29 -14.51
CA GLY A 125 47.32 7.09 -15.59
C GLY A 125 46.48 7.19 -16.86
N ASP A 126 47.02 7.89 -17.85
CA ASP A 126 46.40 8.24 -19.11
C ASP A 126 45.86 7.02 -19.90
N ARG A 127 44.55 7.02 -20.18
CA ARG A 127 43.92 6.20 -21.24
C ARG A 127 42.87 7.01 -21.98
N ARG A 128 43.35 7.71 -23.02
CA ARG A 128 42.74 7.91 -24.34
C ARG A 128 41.22 8.04 -24.42
N GLY A 129 40.81 9.30 -24.52
CA GLY A 129 39.78 9.86 -25.40
C GLY A 129 38.76 8.91 -26.03
N GLY A 130 37.56 8.93 -25.46
CA GLY A 130 36.30 8.57 -26.12
C GLY A 130 35.26 9.60 -25.70
N ASP A 131 34.82 10.40 -26.67
CA ASP A 131 33.78 11.42 -26.65
C ASP A 131 32.57 11.02 -25.78
N ARG A 132 32.52 11.50 -24.52
CA ARG A 132 31.33 11.39 -23.67
C ARG A 132 30.34 12.44 -24.14
N ARG A 133 29.53 12.07 -25.12
CA ARG A 133 28.27 12.78 -25.38
C ARG A 133 27.43 12.71 -24.12
N ASP A 134 26.90 13.87 -23.72
CA ASP A 134 25.89 14.01 -22.69
C ASP A 134 24.68 13.11 -22.99
N GLU A 135 24.70 11.86 -22.50
CA GLU A 135 23.50 11.04 -22.45
C GLU A 135 22.59 11.62 -21.38
N LYS A 136 21.64 12.44 -21.83
CA LYS A 136 20.50 12.88 -21.01
C LYS A 136 19.91 11.65 -20.30
N PRO A 137 19.55 11.75 -19.01
CA PRO A 137 18.91 10.65 -18.31
C PRO A 137 17.69 10.20 -19.11
N ARG A 138 17.64 8.92 -19.47
CA ARG A 138 16.52 8.31 -20.19
C ARG A 138 15.30 8.43 -19.30
N SER A 139 14.41 9.37 -19.61
CA SER A 139 13.11 9.43 -18.97
C SER A 139 12.33 8.19 -19.41
N GLY A 140 11.70 7.46 -18.48
CA GLY A 140 10.86 6.27 -18.78
C GLY A 140 9.64 6.57 -19.66
N TRP A 141 9.55 7.78 -20.21
CA TRP A 141 8.51 8.33 -21.05
C TRP A 141 8.97 8.54 -22.50
N SER A 142 10.24 8.22 -22.85
CA SER A 142 10.90 8.58 -24.11
C SER A 142 10.40 7.84 -25.37
N GLY A 143 9.25 7.16 -25.30
CA GLY A 143 8.67 6.38 -26.40
C GLY A 143 7.33 6.91 -26.93
N PHE A 144 6.80 7.99 -26.37
CA PHE A 144 5.49 8.54 -26.73
C PHE A 144 5.64 9.86 -27.50
N SER A 145 4.81 10.06 -28.54
CA SER A 145 4.77 11.33 -29.26
C SER A 145 4.17 12.43 -28.39
N GLU A 146 4.58 13.68 -28.61
CA GLU A 146 4.01 14.85 -27.91
C GLU A 146 2.50 14.94 -28.10
N GLU A 147 2.00 14.66 -29.32
CA GLU A 147 0.57 14.60 -29.63
C GLU A 147 -0.17 13.55 -28.79
N PHE A 148 0.42 12.37 -28.59
CA PHE A 148 -0.17 11.33 -27.74
C PHE A 148 -0.22 11.77 -26.28
N ILE A 149 0.87 12.37 -25.78
CA ILE A 149 0.95 12.87 -24.41
C ILE A 149 -0.10 13.97 -24.17
N GLU A 150 -0.24 14.91 -25.11
CA GLU A 150 -1.23 15.98 -25.03
C GLU A 150 -2.67 15.44 -25.06
N SER A 151 -2.96 14.52 -25.99
CA SER A 151 -4.25 13.83 -26.08
C SER A 151 -4.61 13.10 -24.79
N GLU A 152 -3.65 12.39 -24.20
CA GLU A 152 -3.85 11.63 -22.98
C GLU A 152 -4.02 12.54 -21.75
N ASN A 153 -3.26 13.64 -21.66
CA ASN A 153 -3.47 14.66 -20.63
C ASN A 153 -4.86 15.31 -20.74
N LYS A 154 -5.30 15.61 -21.97
CA LYS A 154 -6.65 16.15 -22.22
C LYS A 154 -7.72 15.17 -21.78
N ARG A 155 -7.57 13.88 -22.10
CA ARG A 155 -8.49 12.81 -21.66
C ARG A 155 -8.58 12.73 -20.14
N LEU A 156 -7.45 12.74 -19.44
CA LEU A 156 -7.40 12.69 -17.97
C LEU A 156 -8.07 13.91 -17.34
N LYS A 157 -7.85 15.11 -17.91
CA LYS A 157 -8.45 16.35 -17.43
C LYS A 157 -9.97 16.35 -17.62
N THR A 158 -10.46 16.00 -18.81
CA THR A 158 -11.91 15.85 -19.06
C THR A 158 -12.54 14.87 -18.09
N ALA A 159 -11.91 13.70 -17.87
CA ALA A 159 -12.44 12.70 -16.94
C ALA A 159 -12.50 13.23 -15.49
N GLN A 160 -11.50 13.99 -15.05
CA GLN A 160 -11.53 14.63 -13.73
C GLN A 160 -12.64 15.67 -13.64
N ASP A 161 -12.80 16.54 -14.64
CA ASP A 161 -13.84 17.58 -14.67
C ASP A 161 -15.25 16.97 -14.66
N GLU A 162 -15.47 15.88 -15.39
CA GLU A 162 -16.70 15.10 -15.35
C GLU A 162 -16.99 14.54 -13.95
N GLN A 163 -15.99 13.98 -13.27
CA GLN A 163 -16.17 13.50 -11.88
C GLN A 163 -16.52 14.67 -10.94
N LEU A 164 -15.83 15.80 -11.05
CA LEU A 164 -16.09 17.00 -10.23
C LEU A 164 -17.50 17.59 -10.46
N SER A 165 -18.10 17.34 -11.62
CA SER A 165 -19.47 17.75 -11.93
C SER A 165 -20.55 16.93 -11.19
N SER A 166 -20.21 15.72 -10.72
CA SER A 166 -21.14 14.82 -10.04
C SER A 166 -21.49 15.30 -8.63
N ASP A 167 -22.78 15.33 -8.29
CA ASP A 167 -23.26 15.70 -6.95
C ASP A 167 -22.69 14.80 -5.84
N ARG A 168 -22.46 13.51 -6.13
CA ARG A 168 -21.85 12.56 -5.19
C ARG A 168 -20.42 12.99 -4.85
N VAL A 169 -19.64 13.37 -5.88
CA VAL A 169 -18.25 13.79 -5.71
C VAL A 169 -18.18 15.16 -5.04
N ARG A 170 -19.06 16.10 -5.39
CA ARG A 170 -19.16 17.40 -4.69
C ARG A 170 -19.42 17.26 -3.19
N LYS A 171 -20.35 16.39 -2.80
CA LYS A 171 -20.59 16.08 -1.36
C LYS A 171 -19.35 15.49 -0.70
N MET A 172 -18.60 14.66 -1.42
CA MET A 172 -17.37 14.08 -0.92
C MET A 172 -16.23 15.11 -0.79
N ILE A 173 -16.12 16.05 -1.72
CA ILE A 173 -15.16 17.16 -1.63
C ILE A 173 -15.45 18.00 -0.39
N ALA A 174 -16.72 18.32 -0.13
CA ALA A 174 -17.12 19.03 1.09
C ALA A 174 -16.78 18.25 2.38
N PHE A 175 -16.67 16.92 2.33
CA PHE A 175 -16.14 16.13 3.44
C PHE A 175 -14.61 16.23 3.52
N ARG A 176 -13.90 16.09 2.40
CA ARG A 176 -12.43 16.19 2.31
C ARG A 176 -11.92 17.56 2.79
N GLU A 177 -12.64 18.63 2.47
CA GLU A 177 -12.34 20.02 2.89
C GLU A 177 -12.28 20.20 4.42
N LYS A 178 -12.95 19.32 5.18
CA LYS A 178 -12.93 19.36 6.66
C LYS A 178 -11.67 18.71 7.25
N LEU A 179 -10.90 17.96 6.47
CA LEU A 179 -9.70 17.29 6.94
C LEU A 179 -8.55 18.30 7.09
N PRO A 180 -7.72 18.22 8.15
CA PRO A 180 -6.58 19.13 8.32
C PRO A 180 -5.63 19.16 7.13
N ALA A 181 -5.36 18.00 6.53
CA ALA A 181 -4.50 17.89 5.34
C ALA A 181 -4.99 18.77 4.18
N TYR A 182 -6.30 18.98 4.05
CA TYR A 182 -6.86 19.81 2.98
C TYR A 182 -6.51 21.28 3.15
N SER A 183 -6.56 21.81 4.38
CA SER A 183 -6.15 23.20 4.66
C SER A 183 -4.68 23.49 4.32
N LYS A 184 -3.87 22.43 4.24
CA LYS A 184 -2.43 22.47 3.95
C LYS A 184 -2.09 22.10 2.49
N ARG A 185 -3.10 21.86 1.64
CA ARG A 185 -2.93 21.33 0.28
C ARG A 185 -1.94 22.13 -0.58
N GLU A 186 -2.12 23.45 -0.68
CA GLU A 186 -1.27 24.30 -1.54
C GLU A 186 0.19 24.33 -1.05
N GLU A 187 0.39 24.45 0.26
CA GLU A 187 1.71 24.42 0.88
C GLU A 187 2.41 23.08 0.64
N LEU A 188 1.67 21.97 0.79
CA LEU A 188 2.15 20.62 0.57
C LEU A 188 2.57 20.40 -0.89
N LEU A 189 1.74 20.78 -1.85
CA LEU A 189 2.04 20.63 -3.27
C LEU A 189 3.29 21.41 -3.67
N ARG A 190 3.42 22.64 -3.19
CA ARG A 190 4.62 23.47 -3.40
C ARG A 190 5.88 22.81 -2.84
N GLN A 191 5.82 22.32 -1.59
CA GLN A 191 6.96 21.65 -0.95
C GLN A 191 7.39 20.37 -1.67
N ILE A 192 6.43 19.58 -2.19
CA ILE A 192 6.71 18.38 -2.99
C ILE A 192 7.39 18.73 -4.32
N GLU A 193 6.99 19.82 -4.98
CA GLU A 193 7.61 20.26 -6.23
C GLU A 193 9.04 20.78 -6.01
N GLU A 194 9.27 21.49 -4.90
CA GLU A 194 10.58 22.07 -4.54
C GLU A 194 11.57 21.05 -3.98
N SER A 195 11.10 19.98 -3.31
CA SER A 195 11.96 19.06 -2.57
C SER A 195 11.99 17.68 -3.22
N GLN A 196 13.17 17.08 -3.41
CA GLN A 196 13.25 15.69 -3.90
C GLN A 196 12.73 14.70 -2.85
N VAL A 197 12.99 14.98 -1.57
CA VAL A 197 12.45 14.25 -0.41
C VAL A 197 11.70 15.22 0.49
N LEU A 198 10.49 14.85 0.89
CA LEU A 198 9.68 15.59 1.86
C LEU A 198 9.20 14.66 2.98
N VAL A 199 9.45 15.04 4.24
CA VAL A 199 8.93 14.35 5.41
C VAL A 199 7.66 15.05 5.90
N ILE A 200 6.55 14.34 5.92
CA ILE A 200 5.26 14.84 6.39
C ILE A 200 4.94 14.17 7.73
N SER A 201 4.85 14.98 8.78
CA SER A 201 4.34 14.57 10.08
C SER A 201 2.90 15.04 10.26
N GLY A 202 2.13 14.34 11.06
CA GLY A 202 0.82 14.79 11.50
C GLY A 202 0.11 13.68 12.26
N GLU A 203 -0.84 14.02 13.10
CA GLU A 203 -1.51 13.02 13.94
C GLU A 203 -2.37 12.04 13.13
N THR A 204 -2.77 10.93 13.76
CA THR A 204 -3.75 10.02 13.16
C THR A 204 -5.07 10.76 12.88
N GLY A 205 -5.71 10.42 11.76
CA GLY A 205 -6.96 11.09 11.36
C GLY A 205 -6.80 12.45 10.67
N CYS A 206 -5.58 13.02 10.55
CA CYS A 206 -5.39 14.30 9.85
C CYS A 206 -5.56 14.22 8.32
N GLY A 207 -5.63 13.00 7.76
CA GLY A 207 -5.93 12.76 6.33
C GLY A 207 -4.70 12.47 5.44
N LYS A 208 -3.49 12.30 5.98
CA LYS A 208 -2.25 12.06 5.19
C LYS A 208 -2.42 10.96 4.13
N THR A 209 -2.69 9.74 4.58
CA THR A 209 -2.76 8.52 3.77
C THR A 209 -3.75 8.59 2.60
N THR A 210 -4.91 9.23 2.81
CA THR A 210 -5.95 9.34 1.79
C THR A 210 -5.78 10.58 0.92
N GLN A 211 -5.35 11.71 1.47
CA GLN A 211 -5.40 13.00 0.77
C GLN A 211 -4.12 13.34 0.02
N VAL A 212 -2.94 13.08 0.59
CA VAL A 212 -1.64 13.47 -0.02
C VAL A 212 -1.46 12.88 -1.43
N PRO A 213 -1.69 11.57 -1.65
CA PRO A 213 -1.55 11.01 -2.99
C PRO A 213 -2.60 11.58 -3.98
N GLN A 214 -3.81 11.88 -3.50
CA GLN A 214 -4.86 12.48 -4.32
C GLN A 214 -4.50 13.90 -4.75
N PHE A 215 -3.97 14.73 -3.83
CA PHE A 215 -3.58 16.10 -4.14
C PHE A 215 -2.54 16.14 -5.26
N ILE A 216 -1.51 15.30 -5.18
CA ILE A 216 -0.46 15.20 -6.21
C ILE A 216 -1.06 14.82 -7.57
N LEU A 217 -1.94 13.82 -7.60
CA LEU A 217 -2.58 13.36 -8.83
C LEU A 217 -3.49 14.44 -9.43
N GLU A 218 -4.34 15.05 -8.60
CA GLU A 218 -5.30 16.09 -9.01
C GLU A 218 -4.60 17.33 -9.54
N ASP A 219 -3.52 17.78 -8.88
CA ASP A 219 -2.70 18.90 -9.31
C ASP A 219 -2.00 18.62 -10.65
N ALA A 220 -1.39 17.43 -10.78
CA ALA A 220 -0.75 17.02 -12.02
C ALA A 220 -1.76 16.98 -13.19
N ILE A 221 -2.96 16.45 -12.98
CA ILE A 221 -4.01 16.46 -13.99
C ILE A 221 -4.43 17.91 -14.32
N GLY A 222 -4.64 18.75 -13.30
CA GLY A 222 -5.01 20.16 -13.49
C GLY A 222 -3.99 20.94 -14.33
N LYS A 223 -2.71 20.69 -14.11
CA LYS A 223 -1.55 21.27 -14.82
C LYS A 223 -1.22 20.60 -16.16
N ASN A 224 -2.08 19.70 -16.68
CA ASN A 224 -1.84 18.91 -17.91
C ASN A 224 -0.54 18.08 -17.87
N LYS A 225 -0.16 17.59 -16.68
CA LYS A 225 0.99 16.69 -16.44
C LYS A 225 0.55 15.30 -15.94
N GLY A 226 -0.75 14.98 -16.01
CA GLY A 226 -1.33 13.73 -15.52
C GLY A 226 -0.75 12.47 -16.19
N PHE A 227 -0.30 12.57 -17.44
CA PHE A 227 0.36 11.48 -18.14
C PHE A 227 1.63 11.01 -17.40
N HIS A 228 2.47 11.97 -16.98
CA HIS A 228 3.74 11.75 -16.29
C HIS A 228 3.56 11.52 -14.77
N CYS A 229 2.35 11.66 -14.25
CA CYS A 229 2.05 11.42 -12.84
C CYS A 229 1.75 9.93 -12.62
N ASN A 230 2.63 9.25 -11.90
CA ASN A 230 2.49 7.86 -11.51
C ASN A 230 3.05 7.68 -10.11
N ILE A 231 2.16 7.35 -9.18
CA ILE A 231 2.36 7.40 -7.74
C ILE A 231 2.26 5.97 -7.20
N ILE A 232 3.28 5.55 -6.46
CA ILE A 232 3.22 4.33 -5.64
C ILE A 232 3.18 4.75 -4.18
N CYS A 233 2.15 4.33 -3.45
CA CYS A 233 2.04 4.55 -2.01
C CYS A 233 2.14 3.22 -1.28
N THR A 234 3.17 3.04 -0.45
CA THR A 234 3.33 1.82 0.35
C THR A 234 2.49 1.88 1.61
N GLN A 235 2.04 0.71 2.05
CA GLN A 235 1.32 0.49 3.29
C GLN A 235 1.97 -0.70 4.03
N PRO A 236 2.14 -0.65 5.35
CA PRO A 236 2.77 -1.75 6.10
C PRO A 236 1.94 -3.03 6.05
N ARG A 237 0.60 -2.90 5.94
CA ARG A 237 -0.35 -4.01 6.04
C ARG A 237 -1.17 -4.17 4.76
N ARG A 238 -1.45 -5.43 4.40
CA ARG A 238 -2.29 -5.78 3.24
C ARG A 238 -3.69 -5.16 3.32
N ILE A 239 -4.31 -5.22 4.49
CA ILE A 239 -5.65 -4.67 4.72
C ILE A 239 -5.68 -3.15 4.54
N SER A 240 -4.62 -2.44 4.95
CA SER A 240 -4.47 -1.00 4.74
C SER A 240 -4.38 -0.67 3.25
N ALA A 241 -3.52 -1.37 2.49
CA ALA A 241 -3.43 -1.17 1.04
C ALA A 241 -4.79 -1.34 0.32
N ILE A 242 -5.56 -2.38 0.67
CA ILE A 242 -6.88 -2.62 0.07
C ILE A 242 -7.87 -1.53 0.49
N SER A 243 -8.05 -1.33 1.80
CA SER A 243 -9.09 -0.42 2.32
C SER A 243 -8.84 1.03 1.97
N VAL A 244 -7.58 1.50 2.01
CA VAL A 244 -7.22 2.87 1.61
C VAL A 244 -7.47 3.06 0.11
N SER A 245 -7.07 2.11 -0.73
CA SER A 245 -7.31 2.23 -2.18
C SER A 245 -8.79 2.28 -2.53
N ASP A 246 -9.62 1.47 -1.86
CA ASP A 246 -11.07 1.44 -2.07
C ASP A 246 -11.72 2.75 -1.59
N ARG A 247 -11.29 3.24 -0.42
CA ARG A 247 -11.71 4.54 0.11
C ARG A 247 -11.37 5.67 -0.85
N VAL A 248 -10.13 5.73 -1.33
CA VAL A 248 -9.65 6.79 -2.23
C VAL A 248 -10.35 6.72 -3.60
N ALA A 249 -10.58 5.52 -4.16
CA ALA A 249 -11.38 5.36 -5.37
C ALA A 249 -12.83 5.88 -5.18
N SER A 250 -13.46 5.54 -4.06
CA SER A 250 -14.80 6.08 -3.73
C SER A 250 -14.78 7.59 -3.52
N GLU A 251 -13.70 8.15 -2.96
CA GLU A 251 -13.57 9.60 -2.77
C GLU A 251 -13.53 10.36 -4.10
N ARG A 252 -12.96 9.74 -5.13
CA ARG A 252 -12.85 10.25 -6.49
C ARG A 252 -14.06 9.97 -7.39
N GLY A 253 -15.09 9.30 -6.85
CA GLY A 253 -16.29 8.93 -7.61
C GLY A 253 -16.09 7.78 -8.60
N GLU A 254 -14.97 7.06 -8.52
CA GLU A 254 -14.58 6.05 -9.49
C GLU A 254 -14.65 4.62 -8.93
N ARG A 255 -14.53 3.63 -9.81
CA ARG A 255 -14.38 2.22 -9.42
C ARG A 255 -12.90 1.93 -9.18
N LEU A 256 -12.61 1.21 -8.11
CA LEU A 256 -11.25 0.70 -7.85
C LEU A 256 -10.72 -0.08 -9.06
N GLY A 257 -9.47 0.19 -9.44
CA GLY A 257 -8.82 -0.32 -10.65
C GLY A 257 -8.85 0.65 -11.83
N GLN A 258 -9.53 1.81 -11.72
CA GLN A 258 -9.43 2.92 -12.68
C GLN A 258 -8.17 3.74 -12.40
N SER A 259 -8.27 5.02 -12.00
CA SER A 259 -7.09 5.84 -11.71
C SER A 259 -6.39 5.42 -10.41
N VAL A 260 -7.14 4.84 -9.47
CA VAL A 260 -6.66 4.29 -8.20
C VAL A 260 -6.72 2.78 -8.21
N GLY A 261 -5.68 2.12 -7.70
CA GLY A 261 -5.63 0.66 -7.57
C GLY A 261 -4.79 0.21 -6.39
N TYR A 262 -4.74 -1.11 -6.21
CA TYR A 262 -3.79 -1.71 -5.28
C TYR A 262 -3.07 -2.93 -5.84
N GLN A 263 -1.92 -3.24 -5.24
CA GLN A 263 -1.17 -4.47 -5.48
C GLN A 263 -0.61 -5.03 -4.16
N ILE A 264 -1.04 -6.22 -3.80
CA ILE A 264 -0.52 -6.98 -2.67
C ILE A 264 -0.03 -8.34 -3.14
N ARG A 265 0.57 -9.13 -2.25
CA ARG A 265 1.01 -10.49 -2.61
C ARG A 265 -0.21 -11.31 -3.09
N LEU A 266 -0.10 -11.83 -4.32
CA LEU A 266 -1.07 -12.70 -5.01
C LEU A 266 -2.42 -12.04 -5.35
N ASP A 267 -2.63 -10.75 -5.07
CA ASP A 267 -3.88 -10.07 -5.36
C ASP A 267 -3.63 -8.65 -5.86
N THR A 268 -4.36 -8.23 -6.88
CA THR A 268 -4.08 -7.00 -7.62
C THR A 268 -5.35 -6.49 -8.27
N LYS A 269 -5.63 -5.20 -8.08
CA LYS A 269 -6.71 -4.49 -8.75
C LYS A 269 -6.16 -3.19 -9.32
N ARG A 270 -5.72 -3.24 -10.56
CA ARG A 270 -5.16 -2.12 -11.33
C ARG A 270 -5.44 -2.31 -12.82
N SER A 271 -5.39 -1.23 -13.58
CA SER A 271 -5.47 -1.23 -15.05
C SER A 271 -4.29 -0.45 -15.65
N LYS A 272 -4.29 -0.26 -16.98
CA LYS A 272 -3.33 0.62 -17.64
C LYS A 272 -3.54 2.10 -17.30
N ASP A 273 -4.75 2.45 -16.87
CA ASP A 273 -5.12 3.81 -16.46
C ASP A 273 -4.77 4.11 -15.00
N THR A 274 -4.33 3.12 -14.22
CA THR A 274 -3.98 3.33 -12.81
C THR A 274 -2.75 4.20 -12.68
N LYS A 275 -2.95 5.39 -12.09
CA LYS A 275 -1.91 6.39 -11.80
C LYS A 275 -1.55 6.43 -10.32
N LEU A 276 -2.43 5.97 -9.43
CA LEU A 276 -2.18 5.87 -8.00
C LEU A 276 -2.30 4.40 -7.56
N LEU A 277 -1.17 3.79 -7.21
CA LEU A 277 -1.10 2.41 -6.79
C LEU A 277 -0.74 2.31 -5.31
N PHE A 278 -1.66 1.80 -4.49
CA PHE A 278 -1.36 1.40 -3.12
C PHE A 278 -0.78 -0.01 -3.09
N CYS A 279 0.31 -0.25 -2.39
CA CYS A 279 0.90 -1.59 -2.31
C CYS A 279 1.51 -1.86 -0.94
N THR A 280 1.78 -3.13 -0.62
CA THR A 280 2.60 -3.41 0.56
C THR A 280 4.07 -3.12 0.29
N THR A 281 4.82 -2.73 1.31
CA THR A 281 6.27 -2.49 1.22
C THR A 281 7.01 -3.62 0.51
N GLY A 282 6.72 -4.88 0.87
CA GLY A 282 7.32 -6.06 0.22
C GLY A 282 6.98 -6.25 -1.28
N VAL A 283 5.89 -5.68 -1.77
CA VAL A 283 5.57 -5.67 -3.21
C VAL A 283 6.48 -4.67 -3.93
N LEU A 284 6.67 -3.49 -3.38
CA LEU A 284 7.57 -2.49 -3.95
C LEU A 284 9.03 -2.96 -3.93
N LEU A 285 9.49 -3.56 -2.81
CA LEU A 285 10.82 -4.17 -2.73
C LEU A 285 11.05 -5.21 -3.83
N ARG A 286 10.08 -6.12 -4.06
CA ARG A 286 10.18 -7.10 -5.15
C ARG A 286 10.19 -6.44 -6.53
N LYS A 287 9.47 -5.32 -6.71
CA LYS A 287 9.51 -4.55 -7.96
C LYS A 287 10.89 -3.93 -8.17
N LEU A 288 11.50 -3.33 -7.15
CA LEU A 288 12.84 -2.77 -7.17
C LEU A 288 13.93 -3.80 -7.54
N VAL A 289 13.78 -5.06 -7.12
CA VAL A 289 14.70 -6.13 -7.54
C VAL A 289 14.66 -6.37 -9.07
N ARG A 290 13.48 -6.22 -9.69
CA ARG A 290 13.30 -6.47 -11.13
C ARG A 290 13.52 -5.22 -11.98
N GLU A 291 13.17 -4.06 -11.43
CA GLU A 291 13.20 -2.74 -12.06
C GLU A 291 13.92 -1.77 -11.11
N PRO A 292 15.26 -1.82 -11.03
CA PRO A 292 16.04 -1.07 -10.04
C PRO A 292 15.89 0.45 -10.15
N GLU A 293 15.59 0.95 -11.35
CA GLU A 293 15.37 2.37 -11.59
C GLU A 293 13.91 2.79 -11.41
N LEU A 294 12.94 1.89 -11.30
CA LEU A 294 11.50 2.21 -11.27
C LEU A 294 11.07 3.19 -12.38
N GLU A 295 11.44 2.88 -13.63
CA GLU A 295 11.09 3.71 -14.79
C GLU A 295 9.59 3.99 -14.87
N GLY A 296 9.24 5.24 -15.19
CA GLY A 296 7.85 5.69 -15.30
C GLY A 296 7.12 5.90 -13.96
N VAL A 297 7.78 5.68 -12.80
CA VAL A 297 7.27 6.14 -11.49
C VAL A 297 7.80 7.55 -11.22
N SER A 298 6.93 8.50 -10.91
CA SER A 298 7.31 9.88 -10.57
C SER A 298 7.30 10.16 -9.07
N HIS A 299 6.45 9.47 -8.31
CA HIS A 299 6.34 9.68 -6.86
C HIS A 299 6.31 8.34 -6.12
N ILE A 300 7.09 8.24 -5.05
CA ILE A 300 6.99 7.16 -4.07
C ILE A 300 6.60 7.77 -2.74
N ILE A 301 5.53 7.25 -2.15
CA ILE A 301 5.05 7.65 -0.84
C ILE A 301 5.27 6.46 0.09
N VAL A 302 6.09 6.64 1.11
CA VAL A 302 6.27 5.65 2.17
C VAL A 302 5.40 6.07 3.33
N ASP A 303 4.26 5.40 3.50
CA ASP A 303 3.32 5.68 4.58
C ASP A 303 3.64 4.88 5.83
N GLU A 304 3.20 5.39 6.98
CA GLU A 304 3.36 4.78 8.29
C GLU A 304 4.79 4.36 8.64
N ILE A 305 5.79 5.18 8.24
CA ILE A 305 7.22 4.94 8.54
C ILE A 305 7.51 4.85 10.05
N HIS A 306 6.57 5.32 10.87
CA HIS A 306 6.65 5.27 12.33
C HIS A 306 6.47 3.86 12.90
N GLU A 307 5.92 2.89 12.14
CA GLU A 307 5.83 1.49 12.58
C GLU A 307 7.21 0.79 12.63
N ARG A 308 8.26 1.40 12.03
CA ARG A 308 9.66 0.91 12.00
C ARG A 308 9.78 -0.59 11.70
N GLY A 309 9.00 -1.05 10.73
CA GLY A 309 9.11 -2.42 10.26
C GLY A 309 10.39 -2.64 9.47
N MET A 310 10.92 -3.86 9.52
CA MET A 310 12.17 -4.22 8.83
C MET A 310 12.10 -3.91 7.33
N ASN A 311 10.97 -4.17 6.68
CA ASN A 311 10.82 -3.93 5.24
C ASN A 311 10.82 -2.43 4.91
N GLU A 312 10.22 -1.61 5.78
CA GLU A 312 10.16 -0.16 5.65
C GLU A 312 11.57 0.42 5.73
N ASP A 313 12.36 0.02 6.72
CA ASP A 313 13.76 0.46 6.86
C ASP A 313 14.62 0.04 5.66
N PHE A 314 14.49 -1.21 5.18
CA PHE A 314 15.17 -1.65 3.95
C PHE A 314 14.75 -0.83 2.73
N LEU A 315 13.47 -0.49 2.60
CA LEU A 315 12.99 0.35 1.52
C LEU A 315 13.64 1.74 1.59
N LEU A 316 13.77 2.34 2.78
CA LEU A 316 14.42 3.65 2.93
C LEU A 316 15.90 3.63 2.52
N ILE A 317 16.63 2.54 2.82
CA ILE A 317 18.01 2.34 2.35
C ILE A 317 18.06 2.34 0.82
N ILE A 318 17.24 1.50 0.18
CA ILE A 318 17.24 1.38 -1.29
C ILE A 318 16.82 2.70 -1.96
N LEU A 319 15.82 3.39 -1.41
CA LEU A 319 15.39 4.69 -1.94
C LEU A 319 16.48 5.73 -1.84
N ARG A 320 17.16 5.84 -0.69
CA ARG A 320 18.28 6.78 -0.51
C ARG A 320 19.38 6.56 -1.56
N ASP A 321 19.69 5.31 -1.89
CA ASP A 321 20.71 4.97 -2.88
C ASP A 321 20.19 5.09 -4.35
N LEU A 322 18.87 5.17 -4.54
CA LEU A 322 18.23 5.40 -5.84
C LEU A 322 18.13 6.89 -6.20
N LEU A 323 17.89 7.77 -5.22
CA LEU A 323 17.67 9.21 -5.45
C LEU A 323 18.77 9.91 -6.26
N PRO A 324 20.09 9.62 -6.09
CA PRO A 324 21.13 10.22 -6.93
C PRO A 324 21.06 9.82 -8.40
N ARG A 325 20.51 8.63 -8.71
CA ARG A 325 20.33 8.11 -10.08
C ARG A 325 19.02 8.58 -10.71
N ARG A 326 18.01 8.88 -9.88
CA ARG A 326 16.68 9.35 -10.29
C ARG A 326 16.39 10.76 -9.74
N PRO A 327 17.03 11.82 -10.27
CA PRO A 327 16.80 13.21 -9.84
C PRO A 327 15.37 13.69 -10.11
N ASP A 328 14.65 13.01 -11.00
CA ASP A 328 13.25 13.27 -11.33
C ASP A 328 12.25 12.64 -10.35
N LEU A 329 12.66 11.62 -9.59
CA LEU A 329 11.82 10.89 -8.64
C LEU A 329 11.64 11.70 -7.36
N ARG A 330 10.38 11.84 -6.92
CA ARG A 330 10.02 12.46 -5.64
C ARG A 330 9.67 11.39 -4.60
N VAL A 331 10.20 11.53 -3.39
CA VAL A 331 9.93 10.65 -2.27
C VAL A 331 9.25 11.42 -1.15
N ILE A 332 8.10 10.93 -0.70
CA ILE A 332 7.33 11.50 0.39
C ILE A 332 7.29 10.49 1.54
N LEU A 333 7.74 10.89 2.72
CA LEU A 333 7.77 10.04 3.91
C LEU A 333 6.67 10.52 4.86
N MET A 334 5.69 9.68 5.18
CA MET A 334 4.58 10.06 6.04
C MET A 334 4.66 9.36 7.40
N SER A 335 4.63 10.14 8.48
CA SER A 335 4.68 9.66 9.87
C SER A 335 3.51 10.19 10.68
N ALA A 336 2.91 9.32 11.51
CA ALA A 336 1.91 9.71 12.49
C ALA A 336 2.52 10.32 13.78
N THR A 337 3.82 10.14 14.00
CA THR A 337 4.53 10.51 15.25
C THR A 337 5.60 11.58 15.03
N LEU A 338 6.00 12.23 16.13
CA LEU A 338 6.95 13.36 16.15
C LEU A 338 8.40 13.03 15.76
N ASN A 339 8.74 11.77 15.45
CA ASN A 339 10.11 11.38 15.11
C ASN A 339 10.52 11.71 13.65
N ALA A 340 9.91 12.75 13.06
CA ALA A 340 10.18 13.19 11.69
C ALA A 340 11.62 13.67 11.49
N GLU A 341 12.24 14.22 12.54
CA GLU A 341 13.62 14.73 12.51
C GLU A 341 14.63 13.64 12.16
N SER A 342 14.47 12.43 12.71
CA SER A 342 15.38 11.31 12.41
C SER A 342 15.35 10.93 10.93
N PHE A 343 14.17 10.93 10.32
CA PHE A 343 14.02 10.67 8.88
C PHE A 343 14.58 11.81 8.04
N SER A 344 14.36 13.07 8.43
CA SER A 344 14.95 14.22 7.76
C SER A 344 16.48 14.15 7.75
N GLN A 345 17.10 13.90 8.90
CA GLN A 345 18.55 13.75 9.04
C GLN A 345 19.09 12.59 8.18
N TYR A 346 18.40 11.44 8.19
CA TYR A 346 18.79 10.28 7.39
C TYR A 346 18.80 10.58 5.88
N PHE A 347 17.87 11.40 5.39
CA PHE A 347 17.82 11.87 4.00
C PHE A 347 18.58 13.20 3.78
N GLY A 348 19.60 13.49 4.59
CA GLY A 348 20.51 14.62 4.36
C GLY A 348 19.93 15.98 4.71
N GLY A 349 19.02 16.04 5.70
CA GLY A 349 18.33 17.28 6.11
C GLY A 349 17.12 17.59 5.22
N ALA A 350 16.39 16.56 4.78
CA ALA A 350 15.21 16.72 3.94
C ALA A 350 14.16 17.63 4.60
N ASN A 351 13.45 18.42 3.79
CA ASN A 351 12.43 19.33 4.28
C ASN A 351 11.34 18.58 5.06
N MET A 352 10.82 19.23 6.10
CA MET A 352 9.77 18.69 6.96
C MET A 352 8.55 19.59 6.94
N MET A 353 7.37 18.96 6.91
CA MET A 353 6.08 19.63 7.01
C MET A 353 5.26 18.98 8.11
N HIS A 354 4.53 19.79 8.89
CA HIS A 354 3.61 19.33 9.91
C HIS A 354 2.15 19.64 9.54
N ILE A 355 1.31 18.60 9.52
CA ILE A 355 -0.13 18.71 9.35
C ILE A 355 -0.77 18.56 10.74
N PRO A 356 -1.46 19.60 11.25
CA PRO A 356 -2.10 19.53 12.56
C PRO A 356 -3.18 18.44 12.59
N GLY A 357 -3.39 17.81 13.74
CA GLY A 357 -4.48 16.87 13.96
C GLY A 357 -5.77 17.55 14.44
N PHE A 358 -6.89 16.84 14.30
CA PHE A 358 -8.07 17.08 15.14
C PHE A 358 -8.23 15.85 16.03
N THR A 359 -7.91 15.99 17.31
CA THR A 359 -8.29 14.99 18.32
C THR A 359 -9.62 15.40 18.93
N PHE A 360 -10.55 14.46 19.00
CA PHE A 360 -11.66 14.58 19.94
C PHE A 360 -11.15 14.23 21.34
N PRO A 361 -11.66 14.85 22.41
CA PRO A 361 -11.29 14.46 23.76
C PRO A 361 -11.66 12.98 23.96
N VAL A 362 -10.66 12.14 24.21
CA VAL A 362 -10.83 10.73 24.55
C VAL A 362 -10.49 10.59 26.04
N GLU A 363 -11.47 10.17 26.83
CA GLU A 363 -11.27 9.90 28.25
C GLU A 363 -10.37 8.67 28.42
N GLN A 364 -9.31 8.81 29.18
CA GLN A 364 -8.39 7.73 29.50
C GLN A 364 -8.81 7.13 30.85
N THR A 365 -9.05 5.83 30.86
CA THR A 365 -9.31 5.05 32.07
C THR A 365 -8.22 4.02 32.23
N PHE A 366 -7.70 3.91 33.45
CA PHE A 366 -6.68 2.95 33.83
C PHE A 366 -7.32 1.73 34.48
N LEU A 367 -6.50 0.70 34.74
CA LEU A 367 -7.01 -0.56 35.28
C LEU A 367 -7.72 -0.35 36.63
N GLU A 368 -7.16 0.51 37.48
CA GLU A 368 -7.73 0.95 38.75
C GLU A 368 -9.15 1.53 38.59
N ASP A 369 -9.36 2.45 37.64
CA ASP A 369 -10.66 3.07 37.36
C ASP A 369 -11.67 2.01 36.89
N ILE A 370 -11.22 1.06 36.07
CA ILE A 370 -12.04 -0.04 35.57
C ILE A 370 -12.41 -1.00 36.72
N LEU A 371 -11.47 -1.38 37.56
CA LEU A 371 -11.73 -2.28 38.69
C LEU A 371 -12.66 -1.64 39.72
N GLU A 372 -12.51 -0.35 39.98
CA GLU A 372 -13.38 0.42 40.87
C GLU A 372 -14.80 0.55 40.32
N SER A 373 -14.93 0.99 39.05
CA SER A 373 -16.23 1.19 38.41
C SER A 373 -16.99 -0.12 38.13
N SER A 374 -16.28 -1.17 37.73
CA SER A 374 -16.89 -2.48 37.42
C SER A 374 -17.10 -3.36 38.65
N ARG A 375 -16.43 -3.07 39.78
CA ARG A 375 -16.35 -3.95 40.97
C ARG A 375 -15.90 -5.37 40.63
N TYR A 376 -15.13 -5.53 39.55
CA TYR A 376 -14.66 -6.81 39.08
C TYR A 376 -13.77 -7.48 40.14
N ARG A 377 -14.18 -8.67 40.59
CA ARG A 377 -13.38 -9.49 41.51
C ARG A 377 -12.60 -10.53 40.73
N VAL A 378 -11.27 -10.45 40.81
CA VAL A 378 -10.39 -11.47 40.27
C VAL A 378 -10.65 -12.78 41.02
N GLN A 379 -11.20 -13.78 40.33
CA GLN A 379 -11.28 -15.13 40.90
C GLN A 379 -9.88 -15.71 40.96
N GLY A 380 -9.34 -15.85 42.17
CA GLY A 380 -8.12 -16.61 42.38
C GLY A 380 -8.34 -18.04 41.91
N LYS A 381 -7.47 -18.54 41.01
CA LYS A 381 -7.39 -19.98 40.75
C LYS A 381 -7.16 -20.66 42.10
N GLN A 382 -8.11 -21.47 42.54
CA GLN A 382 -7.83 -22.44 43.60
C GLN A 382 -6.68 -23.31 43.08
N ALA A 383 -5.54 -23.26 43.77
CA ALA A 383 -4.50 -24.25 43.60
C ALA A 383 -5.09 -25.58 44.05
N GLY A 384 -5.46 -26.41 43.08
CA GLY A 384 -5.83 -27.81 43.24
C GLY A 384 -4.73 -28.68 42.68
#